data_AF-A0AAQ3LET1-F1
#
_entry.id   AF-A0AAQ3LET1-F1
#
_cell.length_a   1.000
_cell.length_b   1.000
_cell.length_c   1.000
_cell.angle_alpha   90.00
_cell.angle_beta   90.00
_cell.angle_gamma   90.00
#
_symmetry.space_group_name_H-M   'P 1'
#
loop_
_entity.id
_entity.type
_entity.pdbx_description
1 polymer ?
#
loop_
_entity_poly.entity_id
_entity_poly.type
_entity_poly.pdbx_seq_one_letter_code
_entity_poly.pdbx_strand_id
1 'polypeptide(L)'
;MGFRFSKRITIVPGVRLNISGSGISTSVGPRGLSLTMGKRGTYINAGLPGTGLSYRERLDRSGQRRAPGPSGATAAYSGPIKVKVDDDGSLIITDLEDNLLPPEIVKRVKVEKCEEIQALLEKAAAKINEGLEECLSVHMMTPRPGSLPALPPAFNLEEPRRPSIDAPGLLDKMLLRSARMERETQALEAQYQQDLAEWNSARDAHEKARAEIEKAIRLAAKGYSAQMERALDYVLSGIAWPKETLLEYEFSHDVTGIALDIDLPEEGDVPNRTAEAKGNGKLSFKTRSEAQTRKDFVSLCYGTVFRVVGEVFALLPGIQQCLASGYIQRTNPATGRIEDQYVISALISRDQWETLDFNRLEAIDPGATLTAFGAVVSLDRASRFREISPMDLATLG
;
A
#
# COMPACT_ATOMS: atom_id res chain seq x y z
N MET A 1 -23.37 29.19 11.74
CA MET A 1 -23.54 28.85 10.30
C MET A 1 -22.18 28.92 9.64
N GLY A 2 -21.30 27.96 9.99
CA GLY A 2 -19.96 27.86 9.43
C GLY A 2 -20.00 27.14 8.08
N PHE A 3 -19.05 27.46 7.20
CA PHE A 3 -18.92 26.77 5.93
C PHE A 3 -18.44 25.33 6.18
N ARG A 4 -19.30 24.35 5.94
CA ARG A 4 -18.95 22.92 5.96
C ARG A 4 -18.18 22.58 4.68
N PHE A 5 -16.87 22.39 4.79
CA PHE A 5 -16.03 21.85 3.72
C PHE A 5 -15.68 20.41 4.07
N SER A 6 -16.26 19.42 3.37
CA SER A 6 -15.86 18.02 3.46
C SER A 6 -15.02 17.65 2.24
N LYS A 7 -13.86 17.03 2.48
CA LYS A 7 -13.00 16.50 1.43
C LYS A 7 -12.66 15.06 1.76
N ARG A 8 -13.35 14.13 1.11
CA ARG A 8 -13.09 12.69 1.22
C ARG A 8 -11.82 12.33 0.45
N ILE A 9 -10.77 11.91 1.16
CA ILE A 9 -9.54 11.41 0.56
C ILE A 9 -9.66 9.88 0.46
N THR A 10 -9.79 9.35 -0.74
CA THR A 10 -9.80 7.90 -0.99
C THR A 10 -8.36 7.38 -0.96
N ILE A 11 -8.01 6.60 0.06
CA ILE A 11 -6.64 6.12 0.28
C ILE A 11 -6.59 4.64 -0.09
N VAL A 12 -6.20 4.36 -1.34
CA VAL A 12 -5.94 2.99 -1.80
C VAL A 12 -4.45 2.81 -2.07
N PRO A 13 -3.77 1.87 -1.41
CA PRO A 13 -2.52 1.32 -1.91
C PRO A 13 -2.82 0.47 -3.16
N GLY A 14 -2.38 0.95 -4.32
CA GLY A 14 -2.03 0.05 -5.41
C GLY A 14 -2.99 -0.11 -6.59
N VAL A 15 -3.96 0.78 -6.83
CA VAL A 15 -4.73 0.81 -8.10
C VAL A 15 -4.23 1.93 -9.01
N ARG A 16 -3.72 1.59 -10.20
CA ARG A 16 -3.22 2.50 -11.24
C ARG A 16 -4.08 2.42 -12.50
N LEU A 17 -4.71 3.53 -12.89
CA LEU A 17 -5.46 3.63 -14.14
C LEU A 17 -4.53 4.07 -15.27
N ASN A 18 -4.40 3.27 -16.33
CA ASN A 18 -3.59 3.59 -17.51
C ASN A 18 -4.52 3.96 -18.68
N ILE A 19 -4.28 5.13 -19.28
CA ILE A 19 -5.05 5.66 -20.42
C ILE A 19 -4.10 5.81 -21.62
N SER A 20 -4.48 5.25 -22.77
CA SER A 20 -3.74 5.41 -24.03
C SER A 20 -4.71 5.55 -25.21
N GLY A 21 -4.20 5.91 -26.39
CA GLY A 21 -4.99 6.01 -27.64
C GLY A 21 -5.70 4.73 -28.10
N SER A 22 -5.63 3.65 -27.31
CA SER A 22 -6.28 2.35 -27.56
C SER A 22 -7.24 1.88 -26.46
N GLY A 23 -7.46 2.67 -25.40
CA GLY A 23 -8.44 2.39 -24.35
C GLY A 23 -7.92 2.57 -22.91
N ILE A 24 -8.83 2.37 -21.95
CA ILE A 24 -8.60 2.47 -20.49
C ILE A 24 -8.29 1.08 -19.93
N SER A 25 -7.27 0.96 -19.08
CA SER A 25 -6.97 -0.26 -18.31
C SER A 25 -6.66 0.06 -16.84
N THR A 26 -6.91 -0.91 -15.95
CA THR A 26 -6.72 -0.78 -14.50
C THR A 26 -5.65 -1.75 -14.05
N SER A 27 -4.66 -1.29 -13.31
CA SER A 27 -3.56 -2.10 -12.79
C SER A 27 -3.57 -2.14 -11.27
N VAL A 28 -3.39 -3.33 -10.68
CA VAL A 28 -3.41 -3.52 -9.22
C VAL A 28 -2.10 -4.17 -8.76
N GLY A 29 -1.33 -3.50 -7.89
CA GLY A 29 -0.14 -4.09 -7.23
C GLY A 29 1.13 -3.21 -7.14
N PRO A 30 2.09 -3.59 -6.26
CA PRO A 30 3.32 -2.83 -5.98
C PRO A 30 4.32 -2.80 -7.16
N ARG A 31 5.37 -1.97 -7.06
CA ARG A 31 6.43 -1.93 -8.09
C ARG A 31 7.14 -3.29 -8.14
N GLY A 32 7.17 -3.90 -9.33
CA GLY A 32 7.79 -5.22 -9.54
C GLY A 32 6.83 -6.41 -9.45
N LEU A 33 5.57 -6.21 -9.06
CA LEU A 33 4.49 -7.22 -9.19
C LEU A 33 3.13 -6.53 -9.34
N SER A 34 2.56 -6.56 -10.54
CA SER A 34 1.27 -5.89 -10.82
C SER A 34 0.39 -6.72 -11.74
N LEU A 35 -0.91 -6.72 -11.46
CA LEU A 35 -1.95 -7.21 -12.35
C LEU A 35 -2.42 -6.04 -13.21
N THR A 36 -2.75 -6.26 -14.49
CA THR A 36 -3.31 -5.25 -15.40
C THR A 36 -4.53 -5.82 -16.12
N MET A 37 -5.69 -5.23 -15.95
CA MET A 37 -6.96 -5.61 -16.56
C MET A 37 -7.41 -4.56 -17.57
N GLY A 38 -7.70 -4.95 -18.82
CA GLY A 38 -8.20 -4.04 -19.85
C GLY A 38 -8.81 -4.77 -21.06
N LYS A 39 -9.29 -4.01 -22.06
CA LYS A 39 -9.97 -4.55 -23.26
C LYS A 39 -9.16 -5.57 -24.09
N ARG A 40 -7.85 -5.66 -23.86
CA ARG A 40 -6.92 -6.59 -24.52
C ARG A 40 -6.53 -7.81 -23.67
N GLY A 41 -7.18 -8.04 -22.53
CA GLY A 41 -6.93 -9.18 -21.64
C GLY A 41 -6.37 -8.79 -20.27
N THR A 42 -6.25 -9.80 -19.40
CA THR A 42 -5.69 -9.67 -18.05
C THR A 42 -4.23 -10.11 -18.07
N TYR A 43 -3.33 -9.29 -17.53
CA TYR A 43 -1.89 -9.55 -17.55
C TYR A 43 -1.31 -9.53 -16.14
N ILE A 44 -0.39 -10.43 -15.84
CA ILE A 44 0.48 -10.36 -14.66
C ILE A 44 1.87 -9.90 -15.10
N ASN A 45 2.40 -8.88 -14.43
CA ASN A 45 3.73 -8.33 -14.69
C ASN A 45 4.57 -8.50 -13.43
N ALA A 46 5.73 -9.15 -13.54
CA ALA A 46 6.73 -9.26 -12.49
C ALA A 46 8.07 -8.68 -12.99
N GLY A 47 8.76 -7.87 -12.19
CA GLY A 47 10.02 -7.25 -12.61
C GLY A 47 10.93 -7.00 -11.43
N LEU A 48 12.21 -7.32 -11.59
CA LEU A 48 13.24 -7.10 -10.58
C LEU A 48 13.87 -5.71 -10.81
N PRO A 49 13.65 -4.72 -9.91
CA PRO A 49 14.17 -3.36 -10.09
C PRO A 49 15.70 -3.34 -10.21
N GLY A 50 16.23 -2.56 -11.16
CA GLY A 50 17.67 -2.40 -11.36
C GLY A 50 18.37 -3.50 -12.18
N THR A 51 17.63 -4.51 -12.66
CA THR A 51 18.21 -5.68 -13.36
C THR A 51 17.87 -5.79 -14.85
N GLY A 52 16.90 -5.01 -15.34
CA GLY A 52 16.38 -5.13 -16.71
C GLY A 52 15.55 -6.38 -16.98
N LEU A 53 15.32 -7.25 -15.99
CA LEU A 53 14.52 -8.47 -16.10
C LEU A 53 13.04 -8.18 -15.78
N SER A 54 12.18 -8.40 -16.77
CA SER A 54 10.72 -8.29 -16.64
C SER A 54 10.01 -9.50 -17.27
N TYR A 55 9.02 -10.03 -16.57
CA TYR A 55 8.14 -11.12 -16.96
C TYR A 55 6.72 -10.61 -17.11
N ARG A 56 6.07 -10.93 -18.24
CA ARG A 56 4.68 -10.55 -18.54
C ARG A 56 3.93 -11.76 -19.08
N GLU A 57 2.86 -12.16 -18.42
CA GLU A 57 2.03 -13.30 -18.80
C GLU A 57 0.56 -12.88 -18.93
N ARG A 58 -0.14 -13.45 -19.92
CA ARG A 58 -1.53 -13.11 -20.28
C ARG A 58 -2.46 -14.22 -19.80
N LEU A 59 -3.44 -13.87 -18.96
CA LEU A 59 -4.27 -14.79 -18.16
C LEU A 59 -5.57 -15.24 -18.85
N ASP A 60 -5.91 -14.72 -20.05
CA ASP A 60 -7.21 -14.95 -20.71
C ASP A 60 -7.19 -15.92 -21.91
N ARG A 61 -6.15 -16.75 -22.10
CA ARG A 61 -6.16 -17.77 -23.18
C ARG A 61 -6.59 -19.13 -22.65
N SER A 62 -7.87 -19.47 -22.86
CA SER A 62 -8.37 -20.84 -22.69
C SER A 62 -8.03 -21.68 -23.93
N GLY A 63 -7.24 -22.74 -23.74
CA GLY A 63 -6.75 -23.61 -24.81
C GLY A 63 -6.82 -25.09 -24.44
N GLN A 64 -7.94 -25.72 -24.79
CA GLN A 64 -8.19 -27.14 -25.04
C GLN A 64 -7.29 -28.21 -24.36
N ARG A 65 -7.92 -28.91 -23.41
CA ARG A 65 -7.52 -30.23 -22.90
C ARG A 65 -7.36 -31.25 -24.03
N ARG A 66 -6.15 -31.80 -24.17
CA ARG A 66 -5.91 -33.14 -24.68
C ARG A 66 -4.99 -33.86 -23.72
N ALA A 67 -5.47 -34.96 -23.15
CA ALA A 67 -4.64 -35.88 -22.37
C ALA A 67 -3.80 -36.73 -23.33
N PRO A 68 -2.47 -36.83 -23.16
CA PRO A 68 -1.70 -37.95 -23.66
C PRO A 68 -1.59 -39.02 -22.56
N GLY A 69 -1.70 -40.29 -22.99
CA GLY A 69 -1.55 -41.47 -22.13
C GLY A 69 -0.11 -41.70 -21.65
N PRO A 70 0.09 -42.75 -20.83
CA PRO A 70 1.35 -42.98 -20.13
C PRO A 70 2.43 -43.44 -21.12
N SER A 71 3.50 -42.67 -21.26
CA SER A 71 4.72 -43.12 -21.92
C SER A 71 5.86 -43.04 -20.91
N GLY A 72 6.39 -44.21 -20.57
CA GLY A 72 7.58 -44.35 -19.76
C GLY A 72 8.81 -43.86 -20.51
N ALA A 73 9.59 -43.03 -19.83
CA ALA A 73 11.04 -43.00 -19.92
C ALA A 73 11.53 -42.20 -18.71
N THR A 74 12.51 -42.75 -17.99
CA THR A 74 13.38 -42.08 -17.04
C THR A 74 14.24 -41.02 -17.76
N ALA A 75 13.59 -40.03 -18.39
CA ALA A 75 14.24 -38.83 -18.84
C ALA A 75 14.40 -37.92 -17.63
N ALA A 76 15.65 -37.71 -17.21
CA ALA A 76 15.99 -36.74 -16.18
C ALA A 76 15.55 -35.35 -16.67
N TYR A 77 14.36 -34.91 -16.24
CA TYR A 77 13.92 -33.54 -16.44
C TYR A 77 14.97 -32.59 -15.84
N SER A 78 15.61 -31.80 -16.70
CA SER A 78 16.63 -30.81 -16.36
C SER A 78 16.16 -29.38 -16.70
N GLY A 79 14.85 -29.21 -16.95
CA GLY A 79 14.25 -27.91 -17.25
C GLY A 79 14.05 -27.06 -16.00
N PRO A 80 13.86 -25.74 -16.16
CA PRO A 80 13.45 -24.86 -15.06
C PRO A 80 12.14 -25.32 -14.41
N ILE A 81 12.04 -25.18 -13.09
CA ILE A 81 10.88 -25.58 -12.29
C ILE A 81 10.20 -24.34 -11.68
N LYS A 82 8.89 -24.42 -11.50
CA LYS A 82 8.07 -23.41 -10.82
C LYS A 82 7.48 -24.04 -9.57
N VAL A 83 7.64 -23.37 -8.44
CA VAL A 83 7.12 -23.81 -7.14
C VAL A 83 6.01 -22.86 -6.72
N LYS A 84 4.82 -23.39 -6.51
CA LYS A 84 3.64 -22.66 -5.99
C LYS A 84 3.21 -23.26 -4.65
N VAL A 85 2.54 -22.47 -3.84
CA VAL A 85 1.85 -22.93 -2.62
C VAL A 85 0.35 -22.81 -2.88
N ASP A 86 -0.38 -23.89 -2.68
CA ASP A 86 -1.84 -23.93 -2.80
C ASP A 86 -2.53 -23.36 -1.54
N ASP A 87 -3.84 -23.10 -1.60
CA ASP A 87 -4.63 -22.49 -0.51
C ASP A 87 -4.66 -23.36 0.77
N ASP A 88 -4.39 -24.66 0.64
CA ASP A 88 -4.26 -25.63 1.73
C ASP A 88 -2.82 -25.75 2.28
N GLY A 89 -1.88 -25.04 1.66
CA GLY A 89 -0.48 -24.93 2.07
C GLY A 89 0.43 -25.99 1.47
N SER A 90 -0.09 -26.78 0.52
CA SER A 90 0.69 -27.79 -0.20
C SER A 90 1.58 -27.16 -1.28
N LEU A 91 2.77 -27.72 -1.47
CA LEU A 91 3.67 -27.33 -2.55
C LEU A 91 3.26 -28.00 -3.86
N ILE A 92 2.96 -27.17 -4.86
CA ILE A 92 2.76 -27.60 -6.25
C ILE A 92 4.06 -27.29 -7.01
N ILE A 93 4.68 -28.32 -7.57
CA ILE A 93 5.89 -28.18 -8.40
C ILE A 93 5.49 -28.48 -9.84
N THR A 94 5.62 -27.47 -10.70
CA THR A 94 5.29 -27.54 -12.13
C THR A 94 6.50 -27.20 -12.99
N ASP A 95 6.39 -27.46 -14.30
CA ASP A 95 7.23 -26.79 -15.29
C ASP A 95 6.82 -25.31 -15.47
N LEU A 96 7.47 -24.60 -16.42
CA LEU A 96 7.17 -23.19 -16.73
C LEU A 96 5.79 -22.98 -17.38
N GLU A 97 5.17 -24.03 -17.90
CA GLU A 97 3.85 -24.01 -18.56
C GLU A 97 2.73 -24.48 -17.61
N ASP A 98 3.02 -24.55 -16.30
CA ASP A 98 2.12 -25.03 -15.24
C ASP A 98 1.71 -26.52 -15.35
N ASN A 99 2.45 -27.34 -16.11
CA ASN A 99 2.20 -28.79 -16.14
C ASN A 99 2.81 -29.47 -14.90
N LEU A 100 2.08 -30.44 -14.34
CA LEU A 100 2.55 -31.23 -13.21
C LEU A 100 3.74 -32.11 -13.62
N LEU A 101 4.81 -32.06 -12.83
CA LEU A 101 5.97 -32.92 -13.02
C LEU A 101 5.68 -34.34 -12.53
N PRO A 102 6.29 -35.38 -13.14
CA PRO A 102 6.21 -36.75 -12.65
C PRO A 102 6.60 -36.87 -11.17
N PRO A 103 5.96 -37.75 -10.38
CA PRO A 103 6.18 -37.86 -8.93
C PRO A 103 7.65 -38.10 -8.52
N GLU A 104 8.41 -38.81 -9.35
CA GLU A 104 9.83 -39.07 -9.11
C GLU A 104 10.67 -37.79 -9.18
N ILE A 105 10.37 -36.89 -10.13
CA ILE A 105 11.04 -35.60 -10.28
C ILE A 105 10.66 -34.67 -9.13
N VAL A 106 9.38 -34.64 -8.74
CA VAL A 106 8.90 -33.87 -7.58
C VAL A 106 9.62 -34.33 -6.30
N LYS A 107 9.77 -35.64 -6.10
CA LYS A 107 10.48 -36.20 -4.94
C LYS A 107 11.96 -35.82 -4.96
N ARG A 108 12.63 -35.91 -6.11
CA ARG A 108 14.04 -35.53 -6.27
C ARG A 108 14.25 -34.04 -5.99
N VAL A 109 13.42 -33.17 -6.57
CA VAL A 109 13.46 -31.71 -6.33
C VAL A 109 13.28 -31.40 -4.84
N LYS A 110 12.33 -32.05 -4.15
CA LYS A 110 12.14 -31.84 -2.70
C LYS A 110 13.35 -32.24 -1.86
N VAL A 111 14.15 -33.22 -2.30
CA VAL A 111 15.38 -33.64 -1.62
C VAL A 111 16.56 -32.72 -1.97
N GLU A 112 16.80 -32.49 -3.26
CA GLU A 112 17.95 -31.70 -3.75
C GLU A 112 17.83 -30.20 -3.44
N LYS A 113 16.61 -29.67 -3.43
CA LYS A 113 16.30 -28.24 -3.22
C LYS A 113 15.61 -27.98 -1.88
N CYS A 114 15.80 -28.86 -0.91
CA CYS A 114 15.13 -28.80 0.40
C CYS A 114 15.32 -27.42 1.08
N GLU A 115 16.55 -26.90 1.13
CA GLU A 115 16.86 -25.61 1.76
C GLU A 115 16.21 -24.43 1.02
N GLU A 116 16.26 -24.41 -0.32
CA GLU A 116 15.65 -23.35 -1.14
C GLU A 116 14.12 -23.35 -1.02
N ILE A 117 13.50 -24.55 -0.97
CA ILE A 117 12.06 -24.72 -0.77
C ILE A 117 11.65 -24.26 0.64
N GLN A 118 12.45 -24.60 1.65
CA GLN A 118 12.20 -24.19 3.03
C GLN A 118 12.28 -22.66 3.16
N ALA A 119 13.31 -22.03 2.60
CA ALA A 119 13.44 -20.57 2.59
C ALA A 119 12.29 -19.87 1.85
N LEU A 120 11.80 -20.44 0.76
CA LEU A 120 10.62 -19.95 0.05
C LEU A 120 9.37 -20.02 0.93
N LEU A 121 9.15 -21.16 1.59
CA LEU A 121 8.02 -21.36 2.50
C LEU A 121 8.07 -20.40 3.70
N GLU A 122 9.25 -20.17 4.27
CA GLU A 122 9.45 -19.20 5.36
C GLU A 122 9.13 -17.78 4.91
N LYS A 123 9.58 -17.39 3.71
CA LYS A 123 9.25 -16.10 3.12
C LYS A 123 7.75 -15.96 2.85
N ALA A 124 7.09 -17.02 2.39
CA ALA A 124 5.64 -17.02 2.19
C ALA A 124 4.88 -16.91 3.52
N ALA A 125 5.31 -17.65 4.54
CA ALA A 125 4.76 -17.57 5.89
C ALA A 125 4.89 -16.15 6.46
N ALA A 126 6.08 -15.55 6.36
CA ALA A 126 6.33 -14.19 6.78
C ALA A 126 5.42 -13.20 6.04
N LYS A 127 5.27 -13.34 4.71
CA LYS A 127 4.40 -12.46 3.91
C LYS A 127 2.92 -12.55 4.30
N ILE A 128 2.45 -13.74 4.67
CA ILE A 128 1.06 -13.94 5.15
C ILE A 128 0.87 -13.29 6.53
N ASN A 129 1.87 -13.43 7.40
CA ASN A 129 1.81 -12.89 8.76
C ASN A 129 2.05 -11.36 8.79
N GLU A 130 2.75 -10.80 7.80
CA GLU A 130 3.03 -9.35 7.67
C GLU A 130 1.74 -8.53 7.73
N GLY A 131 0.67 -8.95 7.04
CA GLY A 131 -0.59 -8.19 7.07
C GLY A 131 -1.24 -8.13 8.46
N LEU A 132 -1.02 -9.15 9.31
CA LEU A 132 -1.46 -9.10 10.71
C LEU A 132 -0.57 -8.18 11.52
N GLU A 133 0.74 -8.27 11.32
CA GLU A 133 1.71 -7.41 11.99
C GLU A 133 1.49 -5.93 11.65
N GLU A 134 1.26 -5.59 10.38
CA GLU A 134 0.89 -4.24 9.93
C GLU A 134 -0.37 -3.72 10.63
N CYS A 135 -1.38 -4.57 10.84
CA CYS A 135 -2.59 -4.19 11.59
C CYS A 135 -2.27 -3.90 13.07
N LEU A 136 -1.51 -4.78 13.72
CA LEU A 136 -1.20 -4.66 15.15
C LEU A 136 -0.19 -3.54 15.45
N SER A 137 0.63 -3.18 14.47
CA SER A 137 1.70 -2.19 14.58
C SER A 137 1.37 -0.85 13.93
N VAL A 138 0.13 -0.58 13.54
CA VAL A 138 -0.27 0.67 12.84
C VAL A 138 0.18 1.95 13.58
N HIS A 139 0.24 1.91 14.91
CA HIS A 139 0.66 3.03 15.76
C HIS A 139 2.19 3.17 15.89
N MET A 140 2.98 2.18 15.48
CA MET A 140 4.43 2.13 15.70
C MET A 140 5.21 3.23 14.98
N MET A 141 4.68 3.73 13.86
CA MET A 141 5.34 4.78 13.11
C MET A 141 5.01 6.18 13.65
N THR A 142 4.16 6.30 14.68
CA THR A 142 3.53 7.57 15.10
C THR A 142 4.58 8.64 15.40
N PRO A 143 4.55 9.78 14.69
CA PRO A 143 5.57 10.79 14.85
C PRO A 143 5.47 11.46 16.22
N ARG A 144 6.63 11.87 16.75
CA ARG A 144 6.69 12.71 17.93
C ARG A 144 6.11 14.12 17.65
N PRO A 145 5.51 14.79 18.64
CA PRO A 145 5.04 16.15 18.52
C PRO A 145 6.13 17.10 18.00
N GLY A 146 5.74 18.01 17.09
CA GLY A 146 6.65 18.96 16.45
C GLY A 146 7.69 18.36 15.49
N SER A 147 7.67 17.05 15.21
CA SER A 147 8.57 16.50 14.19
C SER A 147 8.15 16.89 12.77
N LEU A 148 9.14 17.12 11.91
CA LEU A 148 8.90 17.47 10.52
C LEU A 148 8.53 16.20 9.73
N PRO A 149 7.45 16.23 8.93
CA PRO A 149 7.12 15.13 8.06
C PRO A 149 8.15 14.96 6.94
N ALA A 150 8.20 13.76 6.36
CA ALA A 150 9.04 13.50 5.20
C ALA A 150 8.58 14.31 3.98
N LEU A 151 9.49 15.05 3.35
CA LEU A 151 9.21 15.73 2.09
C LEU A 151 9.09 14.71 0.94
N PRO A 152 8.42 15.09 -0.17
CA PRO A 152 8.43 14.28 -1.37
C PRO A 152 9.88 13.94 -1.76
N PRO A 153 10.16 12.69 -2.18
CA PRO A 153 11.51 12.28 -2.56
C PRO A 153 12.04 13.15 -3.71
N ALA A 154 13.35 13.22 -3.91
CA ALA A 154 13.91 13.93 -5.06
C ALA A 154 13.49 13.27 -6.39
N PHE A 155 13.45 14.06 -7.46
CA PHE A 155 13.19 13.55 -8.80
C PHE A 155 14.29 12.54 -9.18
N ASN A 156 13.90 11.34 -9.60
CA ASN A 156 14.82 10.20 -9.75
C ASN A 156 14.68 9.46 -11.09
N LEU A 157 14.01 10.05 -12.09
CA LEU A 157 13.98 9.47 -13.44
C LEU A 157 15.32 9.73 -14.12
N GLU A 158 15.90 8.68 -14.70
CA GLU A 158 17.12 8.79 -15.51
C GLU A 158 16.89 9.77 -16.67
N GLU A 159 17.87 10.64 -16.89
CA GLU A 159 17.89 11.52 -18.05
C GLU A 159 17.96 10.69 -19.34
N PRO A 160 17.18 11.03 -20.38
CA PRO A 160 17.27 10.37 -21.67
C PRO A 160 18.71 10.37 -22.18
N ARG A 161 19.16 9.24 -22.71
CA ARG A 161 20.52 9.13 -23.25
C ARG A 161 20.51 9.60 -24.69
N ARG A 162 21.47 10.46 -25.03
CA ARG A 162 21.67 10.87 -26.40
C ARG A 162 22.04 9.64 -27.25
N PRO A 163 21.40 9.43 -28.42
CA PRO A 163 21.73 8.32 -29.29
C PRO A 163 23.17 8.44 -29.81
N SER A 164 23.92 7.34 -29.78
CA SER A 164 25.21 7.24 -30.46
C SER A 164 24.98 6.97 -31.94
N ILE A 165 25.40 7.88 -32.81
CA ILE A 165 25.20 7.78 -34.26
C ILE A 165 26.53 7.40 -34.92
N ASP A 166 26.54 6.26 -35.62
CA ASP A 166 27.68 5.86 -36.45
C ASP A 166 27.68 6.60 -37.78
N ALA A 167 28.85 7.07 -38.22
CA ALA A 167 28.98 7.75 -39.51
C ALA A 167 28.87 6.76 -40.69
N PRO A 168 28.21 7.13 -41.81
CA PRO A 168 28.03 6.22 -42.94
C PRO A 168 29.37 5.83 -43.60
N GLY A 169 29.59 4.53 -43.74
CA GLY A 169 30.79 3.95 -44.35
C GLY A 169 30.82 4.07 -45.88
N LEU A 170 31.94 3.68 -46.50
CA LEU A 170 32.12 3.71 -47.98
C LEU A 170 31.08 2.84 -48.73
N LEU A 171 30.75 1.66 -48.20
CA LEU A 171 29.76 0.75 -48.77
C LEU A 171 28.34 1.32 -48.71
N ASP A 172 28.00 2.04 -47.65
CA ASP A 172 26.69 2.65 -47.49
C ASP A 172 26.47 3.84 -48.43
N LYS A 173 27.54 4.59 -48.70
CA LYS A 173 27.56 5.63 -49.72
C LYS A 173 27.40 5.05 -51.13
N MET A 174 28.06 3.91 -51.42
CA MET A 174 27.92 3.20 -52.70
C MET A 174 26.53 2.60 -52.92
N LEU A 175 25.86 2.14 -51.86
CA LEU A 175 24.51 1.55 -51.93
C LEU A 175 23.37 2.60 -51.88
N LEU A 176 23.68 3.90 -51.97
CA LEU A 176 22.71 5.01 -51.83
C LEU A 176 21.90 4.94 -50.51
N ARG A 177 22.46 4.34 -49.46
CA ARG A 177 21.82 4.16 -48.14
C ARG A 177 22.03 5.35 -47.20
N SER A 178 22.91 6.29 -47.55
CA SER A 178 23.21 7.48 -46.75
C SER A 178 21.97 8.31 -46.42
N ALA A 179 21.10 8.57 -47.40
CA ALA A 179 19.88 9.36 -47.20
C ALA A 179 18.87 8.69 -46.25
N ARG A 180 18.88 7.34 -46.17
CA ARG A 180 18.04 6.60 -45.22
C ARG A 180 18.62 6.71 -43.80
N MET A 181 19.93 6.53 -43.64
CA MET A 181 20.60 6.67 -42.34
C MET A 181 20.55 8.10 -41.80
N GLU A 182 20.63 9.12 -42.65
CA GLU A 182 20.44 10.52 -42.24
C GLU A 182 19.03 10.76 -41.70
N ARG A 183 17.99 10.21 -42.34
CA ARG A 183 16.60 10.29 -41.84
C ARG A 183 16.42 9.54 -40.53
N GLU A 184 16.99 8.35 -40.41
CA GLU A 184 16.96 7.56 -39.17
C GLU A 184 17.69 8.30 -38.03
N THR A 185 18.83 8.93 -38.33
CA THR A 185 19.60 9.78 -37.41
C THR A 185 18.79 10.99 -36.95
N GLN A 186 18.18 11.71 -37.90
CA GLN A 186 17.32 12.87 -37.61
C GLN A 186 16.10 12.46 -36.78
N ALA A 187 15.50 11.30 -37.05
CA ALA A 187 14.38 10.78 -36.28
C ALA A 187 14.79 10.40 -34.86
N LEU A 188 15.94 9.75 -34.66
CA LEU A 188 16.47 9.40 -33.34
C LEU A 188 16.84 10.64 -32.52
N GLU A 189 17.47 11.65 -33.13
CA GLU A 189 17.78 12.90 -32.46
C GLU A 189 16.49 13.67 -32.13
N ALA A 190 15.50 13.71 -33.04
CA ALA A 190 14.20 14.32 -32.76
C ALA A 190 13.46 13.64 -31.60
N GLN A 191 13.48 12.31 -31.55
CA GLN A 191 12.92 11.53 -30.45
C GLN A 191 13.65 11.84 -29.14
N TYR A 192 14.98 11.88 -29.14
CA TYR A 192 15.78 12.27 -27.97
C TYR A 192 15.42 13.68 -27.46
N GLN A 193 15.27 14.66 -28.36
CA GLN A 193 14.87 16.02 -27.98
C GLN A 193 13.47 16.06 -27.38
N GLN A 194 12.53 15.25 -27.90
CA GLN A 194 11.20 15.12 -27.33
C GLN A 194 11.26 14.48 -25.93
N ASP A 195 11.95 13.35 -25.79
CA ASP A 195 12.10 12.65 -24.51
C ASP A 195 12.77 13.57 -23.46
N LEU A 196 13.77 14.35 -23.88
CA LEU A 196 14.46 15.32 -23.02
C LEU A 196 13.55 16.47 -22.59
N ALA A 197 12.69 16.97 -23.50
CA ALA A 197 11.72 18.00 -23.17
C ALA A 197 10.65 17.48 -22.18
N GLU A 198 10.14 16.27 -22.40
CA GLU A 198 9.20 15.61 -21.48
C GLU A 198 9.84 15.37 -20.11
N TRP A 199 11.08 14.89 -20.08
CA TRP A 199 11.84 14.68 -18.85
C TRP A 199 12.08 15.97 -18.08
N ASN A 200 12.50 17.05 -18.75
CA ASN A 200 12.70 18.37 -18.11
C ASN A 200 11.37 18.90 -17.55
N SER A 201 10.29 18.81 -18.32
CA SER A 201 8.96 19.21 -17.84
C SER A 201 8.50 18.41 -16.62
N ALA A 202 8.77 17.10 -16.60
CA ALA A 202 8.44 16.24 -15.47
C ALA A 202 9.28 16.58 -14.23
N ARG A 203 10.59 16.83 -14.40
CA ARG A 203 11.49 17.28 -13.34
C ARG A 203 11.01 18.60 -12.75
N ASP A 204 10.78 19.61 -13.58
CA ASP A 204 10.42 20.96 -13.13
C ASP A 204 9.05 20.96 -12.44
N ALA A 205 8.07 20.21 -12.96
CA ALA A 205 6.78 20.02 -12.31
C ALA A 205 6.92 19.34 -10.94
N HIS A 206 7.76 18.31 -10.85
CA HIS A 206 8.03 17.60 -9.61
C HIS A 206 8.74 18.49 -8.57
N GLU A 207 9.79 19.22 -8.97
CA GLU A 207 10.49 20.17 -8.10
C GLU A 207 9.58 21.27 -7.59
N LYS A 208 8.71 21.82 -8.46
CA LYS A 208 7.69 22.78 -8.08
C LYS A 208 6.72 22.21 -7.05
N ALA A 209 6.18 21.01 -7.30
CA ALA A 209 5.26 20.35 -6.37
C ALA A 209 5.92 20.12 -5.01
N ARG A 210 7.17 19.66 -5.00
CA ARG A 210 7.97 19.46 -3.78
C ARG A 210 8.16 20.77 -3.01
N ALA A 211 8.53 21.85 -3.69
CA ALA A 211 8.69 23.17 -3.07
C ALA A 211 7.36 23.74 -2.52
N GLU A 212 6.23 23.49 -3.19
CA GLU A 212 4.91 23.87 -2.70
C GLU A 212 4.53 23.12 -1.41
N ILE A 213 4.82 21.81 -1.33
CA ILE A 213 4.57 21.02 -0.12
C ILE A 213 5.49 21.45 1.02
N GLU A 214 6.78 21.66 0.76
CA GLU A 214 7.73 22.15 1.76
C GLU A 214 7.29 23.52 2.31
N LYS A 215 6.85 24.42 1.43
CA LYS A 215 6.29 25.71 1.82
C LYS A 215 5.02 25.54 2.66
N ALA A 216 4.12 24.63 2.28
CA ALA A 216 2.90 24.35 3.02
C ALA A 216 3.19 23.88 4.44
N ILE A 217 4.08 22.88 4.61
CA ILE A 217 4.49 22.38 5.93
C ILE A 217 5.08 23.51 6.80
N ARG A 218 5.99 24.30 6.24
CA ARG A 218 6.64 25.41 6.96
C ARG A 218 5.65 26.48 7.40
N LEU A 219 4.63 26.78 6.60
CA LEU A 219 3.61 27.78 6.94
C LEU A 219 2.52 27.19 7.84
N ALA A 220 2.17 25.92 7.69
CA ALA A 220 1.28 25.19 8.59
C ALA A 220 1.81 25.23 10.03
N ALA A 221 3.12 25.01 10.20
CA ALA A 221 3.79 25.11 11.50
C ALA A 221 3.71 26.52 12.15
N LYS A 222 3.34 27.55 11.37
CA LYS A 222 3.14 28.93 11.85
C LYS A 222 1.65 29.28 12.06
N GLY A 223 0.73 28.33 11.86
CA GLY A 223 -0.71 28.53 12.05
C GLY A 223 -1.44 29.13 10.85
N TYR A 224 -0.87 29.13 9.65
CA TYR A 224 -1.60 29.58 8.45
C TYR A 224 -2.62 28.52 8.00
N SER A 225 -3.89 28.68 8.35
CA SER A 225 -4.98 27.69 8.14
C SER A 225 -5.01 27.04 6.76
N ALA A 226 -5.01 27.82 5.67
CA ALA A 226 -5.02 27.29 4.30
C ALA A 226 -3.80 26.40 3.97
N GLN A 227 -2.67 26.62 4.66
CA GLN A 227 -1.48 25.80 4.51
C GLN A 227 -1.51 24.58 5.45
N MET A 228 -2.19 24.68 6.59
CA MET A 228 -2.42 23.56 7.51
C MET A 228 -3.21 22.45 6.82
N GLU A 229 -4.30 22.79 6.13
CA GLU A 229 -5.08 21.84 5.32
C GLU A 229 -4.22 21.15 4.27
N ARG A 230 -3.48 21.93 3.46
CA ARG A 230 -2.61 21.37 2.41
C ARG A 230 -1.52 20.45 2.95
N ALA A 231 -0.96 20.78 4.12
CA ALA A 231 0.06 19.98 4.76
C ALA A 231 -0.54 18.70 5.37
N LEU A 232 -1.70 18.79 6.03
CA LEU A 232 -2.42 17.63 6.56
C LEU A 232 -2.82 16.66 5.46
N ASP A 233 -3.38 17.16 4.36
CA ASP A 233 -3.73 16.34 3.19
C ASP A 233 -2.53 15.54 2.69
N TYR A 234 -1.36 16.17 2.59
CA TYR A 234 -0.13 15.50 2.17
C TYR A 234 0.32 14.43 3.18
N VAL A 235 0.36 14.76 4.47
CA VAL A 235 0.84 13.84 5.50
C VAL A 235 -0.10 12.65 5.66
N LEU A 236 -1.40 12.90 5.79
CA LEU A 236 -2.40 11.87 6.04
C LEU A 236 -2.61 10.95 4.83
N SER A 237 -2.54 11.48 3.60
CA SER A 237 -2.56 10.65 2.38
C SER A 237 -1.27 9.85 2.17
N GLY A 238 -0.18 10.24 2.83
CA GLY A 238 1.10 9.53 2.81
C GLY A 238 1.18 8.34 3.76
N ILE A 239 0.20 8.15 4.64
CA ILE A 239 0.18 7.03 5.60
C ILE A 239 -0.11 5.73 4.83
N ALA A 240 0.76 4.73 5.01
CA ALA A 240 0.55 3.38 4.52
C ALA A 240 -0.39 2.62 5.47
N TRP A 241 -1.69 2.69 5.21
CA TRP A 241 -2.67 1.97 6.03
C TRP A 241 -2.69 0.48 5.70
N PRO A 242 -2.82 -0.39 6.73
CA PRO A 242 -3.03 -1.82 6.51
C PRO A 242 -4.38 -2.10 5.82
N LYS A 243 -5.35 -1.19 5.98
CA LYS A 243 -6.73 -1.26 5.48
C LYS A 243 -7.23 0.11 5.05
N GLU A 244 -8.26 0.16 4.22
CA GLU A 244 -8.79 1.44 3.76
C GLU A 244 -9.33 2.22 4.97
N THR A 245 -8.83 3.44 5.14
CA THR A 245 -9.22 4.38 6.19
C THR A 245 -9.51 5.70 5.51
N LEU A 246 -10.74 6.19 5.67
CA LEU A 246 -11.14 7.52 5.24
C LEU A 246 -11.08 8.47 6.43
N LEU A 247 -10.71 9.71 6.16
CA LEU A 247 -10.61 10.74 7.18
C LEU A 247 -11.28 12.02 6.69
N GLU A 248 -12.10 12.60 7.54
CA GLU A 248 -12.58 13.98 7.42
C GLU A 248 -12.10 14.78 8.64
N TYR A 249 -11.89 16.08 8.48
CA TYR A 249 -11.45 16.93 9.57
C TYR A 249 -12.00 18.35 9.46
N GLU A 250 -12.14 19.01 10.61
CA GLU A 250 -12.61 20.39 10.72
C GLU A 250 -11.82 21.13 11.81
N PHE A 251 -11.40 22.37 11.53
CA PHE A 251 -10.75 23.22 12.53
C PHE A 251 -11.77 23.99 13.36
N SER A 252 -11.48 24.17 14.63
CA SER A 252 -12.12 25.16 15.49
C SER A 252 -12.01 26.58 14.90
N HIS A 253 -12.86 27.49 15.37
CA HIS A 253 -12.93 28.86 14.86
C HIS A 253 -11.64 29.66 15.12
N ASP A 254 -10.96 29.37 16.24
CA ASP A 254 -9.70 30.02 16.61
C ASP A 254 -8.46 29.28 16.05
N VAL A 255 -8.67 28.16 15.36
CA VAL A 255 -7.63 27.32 14.73
C VAL A 255 -6.66 26.74 15.76
N THR A 256 -7.08 26.58 17.02
CA THR A 256 -6.29 25.92 18.08
C THR A 256 -6.77 24.50 18.38
N GLY A 257 -8.00 24.17 18.01
CA GLY A 257 -8.56 22.81 18.01
C GLY A 257 -8.79 22.26 16.60
N ILE A 258 -8.78 20.93 16.48
CA ILE A 258 -9.19 20.19 15.28
C ILE A 258 -10.08 19.00 15.67
N ALA A 259 -11.16 18.77 14.93
CA ALA A 259 -11.96 17.57 14.99
C ALA A 259 -11.62 16.66 13.81
N LEU A 260 -11.55 15.36 14.08
CA LEU A 260 -11.27 14.29 13.13
C LEU A 260 -12.43 13.31 13.15
N ASP A 261 -12.96 13.01 11.98
CA ASP A 261 -13.93 11.95 11.77
C ASP A 261 -13.24 10.82 10.98
N ILE A 262 -13.15 9.64 11.59
CA ILE A 262 -12.26 8.55 11.15
C ILE A 262 -13.08 7.31 10.80
N ASP A 263 -13.05 6.90 9.54
CA ASP A 263 -13.57 5.63 9.09
C ASP A 263 -12.60 4.52 9.49
N LEU A 264 -12.97 3.77 10.52
CA LEU A 264 -12.13 2.71 11.08
C LEU A 264 -12.27 1.44 10.25
N PRO A 265 -11.24 0.57 10.22
CA PRO A 265 -11.32 -0.72 9.55
C PRO A 265 -12.49 -1.57 10.07
N GLU A 266 -12.84 -2.64 9.34
CA GLU A 266 -13.89 -3.58 9.74
C GLU A 266 -13.33 -4.82 10.45
N GLU A 267 -14.16 -5.54 11.23
CA GLU A 267 -13.72 -6.77 11.92
C GLU A 267 -13.21 -7.83 10.92
N GLY A 268 -13.81 -7.90 9.74
CA GLY A 268 -13.42 -8.80 8.65
C GLY A 268 -12.08 -8.45 7.99
N ASP A 269 -11.56 -7.26 8.23
CA ASP A 269 -10.30 -6.83 7.65
C ASP A 269 -9.09 -7.41 8.35
N VAL A 270 -9.22 -7.78 9.63
CA VAL A 270 -8.12 -8.34 10.41
C VAL A 270 -7.84 -9.77 9.97
N PRO A 271 -6.59 -10.11 9.59
CA PRO A 271 -6.24 -11.47 9.23
C PRO A 271 -6.54 -12.47 10.35
N ASN A 272 -7.37 -13.47 10.03
CA ASN A 272 -7.80 -14.52 10.96
C ASN A 272 -7.00 -15.84 10.79
N ARG A 273 -5.95 -15.84 9.98
CA ARG A 273 -5.06 -16.99 9.73
C ARG A 273 -3.62 -16.56 9.89
N THR A 274 -2.80 -17.42 10.48
CA THR A 274 -1.34 -17.31 10.44
C THR A 274 -0.76 -18.47 9.68
N ALA A 275 0.44 -18.29 9.14
CA ALA A 275 1.17 -19.32 8.42
C ALA A 275 2.52 -19.62 9.09
N GLU A 276 2.93 -20.88 9.02
CA GLU A 276 4.22 -21.36 9.53
C GLU A 276 4.80 -22.37 8.54
N ALA A 277 6.08 -22.20 8.17
CA ALA A 277 6.78 -23.14 7.33
C ALA A 277 7.24 -24.35 8.15
N LYS A 278 6.72 -25.53 7.83
CA LYS A 278 7.16 -26.78 8.46
C LYS A 278 8.29 -27.38 7.62
N GLY A 279 9.32 -27.90 8.30
CA GLY A 279 10.50 -28.55 7.69
C GLY A 279 10.22 -29.82 6.86
N ASN A 280 8.94 -30.16 6.64
CA ASN A 280 8.50 -31.23 5.75
C ASN A 280 8.10 -30.72 4.35
N GLY A 281 8.43 -29.46 4.02
CA GLY A 281 8.05 -28.86 2.74
C GLY A 281 6.55 -28.57 2.66
N LYS A 282 5.93 -28.13 3.76
CA LYS A 282 4.52 -27.74 3.80
C LYS A 282 4.35 -26.42 4.55
N LEU A 283 3.48 -25.56 4.03
CA LEU A 283 3.00 -24.40 4.77
C LEU A 283 1.82 -24.82 5.65
N SER A 284 1.93 -24.61 6.96
CA SER A 284 0.87 -24.89 7.91
C SER A 284 0.08 -23.62 8.19
N PHE A 285 -1.22 -23.66 7.97
CA PHE A 285 -2.12 -22.58 8.37
C PHE A 285 -2.73 -22.86 9.73
N LYS A 286 -2.80 -21.83 10.58
CA LYS A 286 -3.53 -21.87 11.84
C LYS A 286 -4.59 -20.78 11.84
N THR A 287 -5.85 -21.20 11.92
CA THR A 287 -6.95 -20.27 12.12
C THR A 287 -6.91 -19.75 13.55
N ARG A 288 -7.03 -18.44 13.70
CA ARG A 288 -7.03 -17.73 14.98
C ARG A 288 -8.42 -17.80 15.59
N SER A 289 -8.52 -17.74 16.91
CA SER A 289 -9.84 -17.74 17.56
C SER A 289 -10.59 -16.45 17.22
N GLU A 290 -11.91 -16.52 17.13
CA GLU A 290 -12.76 -15.34 16.93
C GLU A 290 -12.55 -14.30 18.05
N ALA A 291 -12.34 -14.77 19.28
CA ALA A 291 -12.09 -13.90 20.43
C ALA A 291 -10.78 -13.11 20.27
N GLN A 292 -9.70 -13.73 19.78
CA GLN A 292 -8.44 -13.04 19.56
C GLN A 292 -8.52 -12.09 18.37
N THR A 293 -9.11 -12.54 17.25
CA THR A 293 -9.30 -11.70 16.05
C THR A 293 -10.07 -10.42 16.38
N ARG A 294 -11.08 -10.53 17.24
CA ARG A 294 -11.84 -9.37 17.70
C ARG A 294 -11.04 -8.42 18.59
N LYS A 295 -10.21 -8.94 19.49
CA LYS A 295 -9.31 -8.10 20.31
C LYS A 295 -8.33 -7.33 19.42
N ASP A 296 -7.75 -8.00 18.44
CA ASP A 296 -6.85 -7.39 17.47
C ASP A 296 -7.54 -6.32 16.63
N PHE A 297 -8.79 -6.56 16.22
CA PHE A 297 -9.63 -5.57 15.57
C PHE A 297 -9.83 -4.33 16.43
N VAL A 298 -10.18 -4.50 17.71
CA VAL A 298 -10.29 -3.38 18.66
C VAL A 298 -8.94 -2.64 18.79
N SER A 299 -7.83 -3.37 18.87
CA SER A 299 -6.48 -2.78 18.90
C SER A 299 -6.14 -2.01 17.63
N LEU A 300 -6.51 -2.52 16.45
CA LEU A 300 -6.34 -1.83 15.16
C LEU A 300 -7.13 -0.52 15.13
N CYS A 301 -8.38 -0.51 15.61
CA CYS A 301 -9.18 0.72 15.69
C CYS A 301 -8.52 1.76 16.60
N TYR A 302 -8.11 1.38 17.81
CA TYR A 302 -7.40 2.29 18.70
C TYR A 302 -6.07 2.78 18.11
N GLY A 303 -5.30 1.88 17.50
CA GLY A 303 -4.04 2.22 16.85
C GLY A 303 -4.21 3.18 15.68
N THR A 304 -5.30 3.05 14.92
CA THR A 304 -5.65 3.95 13.81
C THR A 304 -5.92 5.36 14.34
N VAL A 305 -6.77 5.50 15.36
CA VAL A 305 -7.04 6.81 16.01
C VAL A 305 -5.74 7.41 16.54
N PHE A 306 -4.94 6.64 17.26
CA PHE A 306 -3.67 7.07 17.82
C PHE A 306 -2.70 7.57 16.74
N ARG A 307 -2.59 6.83 15.63
CA ARG A 307 -1.73 7.18 14.49
C ARG A 307 -2.14 8.54 13.89
N VAL A 308 -3.42 8.75 13.62
CA VAL A 308 -3.91 10.01 13.03
C VAL A 308 -3.67 11.18 13.97
N VAL A 309 -3.99 11.03 15.26
CA VAL A 309 -3.80 12.07 16.28
C VAL A 309 -2.33 12.49 16.38
N GLY A 310 -1.41 11.53 16.33
CA GLY A 310 0.02 11.82 16.35
C GLY A 310 0.50 12.62 15.15
N GLU A 311 0.00 12.33 13.95
CA GLU A 311 0.33 13.10 12.74
C GLU A 311 -0.12 14.56 12.85
N VAL A 312 -1.31 14.80 13.40
CA VAL A 312 -1.82 16.15 13.69
C VAL A 312 -0.90 16.88 14.65
N PHE A 313 -0.59 16.30 15.81
CA PHE A 313 0.23 16.97 16.82
C PHE A 313 1.70 17.13 16.41
N ALA A 314 2.21 16.26 15.55
CA ALA A 314 3.52 16.38 14.93
C ALA A 314 3.58 17.55 13.95
N LEU A 315 2.62 17.61 13.03
CA LEU A 315 2.61 18.59 11.95
C LEU A 315 2.23 20.00 12.41
N LEU A 316 1.29 20.11 13.35
CA LEU A 316 0.61 21.36 13.69
C LEU A 316 0.88 21.77 15.15
N PRO A 317 2.03 22.39 15.47
CA PRO A 317 2.39 22.80 16.83
C PRO A 317 1.41 23.81 17.45
N GLY A 318 0.66 24.57 16.64
CA GLY A 318 -0.37 25.49 17.11
C GLY A 318 -1.62 24.81 17.66
N ILE A 319 -1.89 23.57 17.27
CA ILE A 319 -3.07 22.81 17.72
C ILE A 319 -2.85 22.31 19.15
N GLN A 320 -3.74 22.72 20.06
CA GLN A 320 -3.75 22.37 21.47
C GLN A 320 -4.71 21.23 21.80
N GLN A 321 -5.77 21.05 21.00
CA GLN A 321 -6.78 20.01 21.22
C GLN A 321 -7.12 19.28 19.92
N CYS A 322 -7.27 17.97 20.03
CA CYS A 322 -7.67 17.09 18.95
C CYS A 322 -8.87 16.25 19.39
N LEU A 323 -10.04 16.51 18.83
CA LEU A 323 -11.23 15.67 19.00
C LEU A 323 -11.21 14.60 17.93
N ALA A 324 -10.95 13.34 18.29
CA ALA A 324 -10.95 12.23 17.34
C ALA A 324 -12.15 11.32 17.58
N SER A 325 -13.03 11.22 16.58
CA SER A 325 -14.21 10.36 16.59
C SER A 325 -14.07 9.32 15.49
N GLY A 326 -14.12 8.05 15.85
CA GLY A 326 -14.02 6.93 14.93
C GLY A 326 -15.32 6.16 14.81
N TYR A 327 -15.71 5.83 13.58
CA TYR A 327 -16.90 5.03 13.27
C TYR A 327 -16.54 3.78 12.47
N ILE A 328 -17.44 2.79 12.51
CA ILE A 328 -17.41 1.59 11.67
C ILE A 328 -18.73 1.47 10.93
N GLN A 329 -18.75 0.76 9.80
CA GLN A 329 -19.95 0.58 9.00
C GLN A 329 -20.65 -0.73 9.35
N ARG A 330 -21.92 -0.64 9.75
CA ARG A 330 -22.73 -1.84 9.99
C ARG A 330 -23.97 -1.87 9.11
N THR A 331 -24.30 -3.08 8.65
CA THR A 331 -25.59 -3.31 8.01
C THR A 331 -26.67 -3.36 9.07
N ASN A 332 -27.61 -2.43 9.01
CA ASN A 332 -28.80 -2.44 9.84
C ASN A 332 -29.71 -3.62 9.41
N PRO A 333 -29.97 -4.61 10.29
CA PRO A 333 -30.71 -5.82 9.91
C PRO A 333 -32.19 -5.54 9.61
N ALA A 334 -32.75 -4.44 10.11
CA ALA A 334 -34.14 -4.07 9.86
C ALA A 334 -34.34 -3.40 8.49
N THR A 335 -33.37 -2.61 8.04
CA THR A 335 -33.48 -1.82 6.79
C THR A 335 -32.62 -2.37 5.65
N GLY A 336 -31.62 -3.21 5.96
CA GLY A 336 -30.58 -3.68 5.04
C GLY A 336 -29.60 -2.58 4.61
N ARG A 337 -29.68 -1.37 5.18
CA ARG A 337 -28.81 -0.24 4.84
C ARG A 337 -27.51 -0.30 5.62
N ILE A 338 -26.44 0.16 5.01
CA ILE A 338 -25.16 0.40 5.70
C ILE A 338 -25.29 1.74 6.42
N GLU A 339 -25.00 1.74 7.72
CA GLU A 339 -25.08 2.90 8.61
C GLU A 339 -23.75 3.02 9.36
N ASP A 340 -23.28 4.26 9.53
CA ASP A 340 -22.09 4.58 10.29
C ASP A 340 -22.42 4.51 11.80
N GLN A 341 -21.67 3.69 12.54
CA GLN A 341 -21.76 3.59 13.99
C GLN A 341 -20.50 4.14 14.63
N TYR A 342 -20.61 5.25 15.33
CA TYR A 342 -19.51 5.78 16.14
C TYR A 342 -19.20 4.83 17.29
N VAL A 343 -17.92 4.52 17.49
CA VAL A 343 -17.46 3.52 18.47
C VAL A 343 -16.37 4.03 19.38
N ILE A 344 -15.63 5.06 18.96
CA ILE A 344 -14.59 5.71 19.75
C ILE A 344 -14.75 7.23 19.62
N SER A 345 -14.65 7.97 20.72
CA SER A 345 -14.55 9.43 20.69
C SER A 345 -13.64 9.92 21.79
N ALA A 346 -12.61 10.71 21.48
CA ALA A 346 -11.63 11.18 22.45
C ALA A 346 -11.27 12.65 22.19
N LEU A 347 -11.37 13.49 23.22
CA LEU A 347 -10.82 14.84 23.21
C LEU A 347 -9.44 14.80 23.88
N ILE A 348 -8.40 14.96 23.08
CA ILE A 348 -7.00 14.79 23.50
C ILE A 348 -6.32 16.15 23.49
N SER A 349 -5.68 16.53 24.60
CA SER A 349 -4.87 17.74 24.63
C SER A 349 -3.42 17.46 24.20
N ARG A 350 -2.76 18.49 23.68
CA ARG A 350 -1.32 18.47 23.39
C ARG A 350 -0.50 18.12 24.62
N ASP A 351 -0.82 18.73 25.77
CA ASP A 351 -0.11 18.49 27.03
C ASP A 351 -0.19 17.01 27.45
N GLN A 352 -1.36 16.37 27.33
CA GLN A 352 -1.51 14.94 27.57
C GLN A 352 -0.64 14.13 26.60
N TRP A 353 -0.72 14.46 25.31
CA TRP A 353 -0.01 13.74 24.26
C TRP A 353 1.53 13.82 24.38
N GLU A 354 2.04 14.97 24.82
CA GLU A 354 3.48 15.20 25.04
C GLU A 354 4.04 14.45 26.26
N THR A 355 3.19 13.87 27.11
CA THR A 355 3.64 13.00 28.22
C THR A 355 4.08 11.61 27.77
N LEU A 356 3.74 11.21 26.53
CA LEU A 356 4.06 9.89 26.00
C LEU A 356 5.54 9.78 25.63
N ASP A 357 6.14 8.62 25.88
CA ASP A 357 7.53 8.33 25.48
C ASP A 357 7.57 7.76 24.07
N PHE A 358 7.75 8.64 23.07
CA PHE A 358 7.85 8.27 21.66
C PHE A 358 9.11 7.44 21.31
N ASN A 359 10.07 7.28 22.22
CA ASN A 359 11.20 6.37 22.01
C ASN A 359 10.86 4.92 22.38
N ARG A 360 9.70 4.69 22.98
CA ARG A 360 9.23 3.39 23.47
C ARG A 360 7.80 3.12 23.01
N LEU A 361 7.49 3.44 21.75
CA LEU A 361 6.17 3.22 21.16
C LEU A 361 5.73 1.75 21.26
N GLU A 362 6.67 0.81 21.18
CA GLU A 362 6.40 -0.63 21.34
C GLU A 362 5.85 -1.02 22.73
N ALA A 363 6.03 -0.15 23.73
CA ALA A 363 5.51 -0.34 25.08
C ALA A 363 4.19 0.42 25.34
N ILE A 364 3.73 1.23 24.38
CA ILE A 364 2.50 2.00 24.49
C ILE A 364 1.34 1.17 23.97
N ASP A 365 0.30 1.01 24.80
CA ASP A 365 -0.99 0.49 24.36
C ASP A 365 -1.90 1.67 23.96
N PRO A 366 -2.29 1.81 22.68
CA PRO A 366 -3.14 2.91 22.22
C PRO A 366 -4.49 2.97 22.93
N GLY A 367 -5.11 1.82 23.23
CA GLY A 367 -6.41 1.76 23.89
C GLY A 367 -6.36 2.25 25.33
N ALA A 368 -5.35 1.81 26.09
CA ALA A 368 -5.09 2.27 27.45
C ALA A 368 -4.75 3.76 27.48
N THR A 369 -3.98 4.24 26.50
CA THR A 369 -3.63 5.67 26.39
C THR A 369 -4.86 6.52 26.15
N LEU A 370 -5.66 6.19 25.13
CA LEU A 370 -6.87 6.94 24.80
C LEU A 370 -7.89 6.89 25.95
N THR A 371 -8.02 5.74 26.63
CA THR A 371 -8.86 5.61 27.84
C THR A 371 -8.36 6.52 28.97
N ALA A 372 -7.04 6.57 29.22
CA ALA A 372 -6.45 7.45 30.23
C ALA A 372 -6.66 8.94 29.93
N PHE A 373 -6.75 9.30 28.65
CA PHE A 373 -7.08 10.65 28.20
C PHE A 373 -8.59 10.96 28.20
N GLY A 374 -9.43 10.02 28.61
CA GLY A 374 -10.88 10.23 28.75
C GLY A 374 -11.68 9.86 27.49
N ALA A 375 -11.17 8.97 26.65
CA ALA A 375 -11.94 8.45 25.52
C ALA A 375 -13.25 7.80 25.96
N VAL A 376 -14.32 8.15 25.27
CA VAL A 376 -15.62 7.49 25.35
C VAL A 376 -15.59 6.30 24.39
N VAL A 377 -15.69 5.09 24.95
CA VAL A 377 -15.76 3.82 24.20
C VAL A 377 -16.68 2.87 24.95
N SER A 378 -17.45 2.07 24.21
CA SER A 378 -18.29 1.02 24.79
C SER A 378 -17.99 -0.34 24.16
N LEU A 379 -17.52 -1.29 24.98
CA LEU A 379 -17.29 -2.67 24.59
C LEU A 379 -18.23 -3.61 25.37
N ASP A 380 -18.75 -4.63 24.71
CA ASP A 380 -19.47 -5.70 25.39
C ASP A 380 -18.52 -6.71 26.07
N ARG A 381 -19.08 -7.71 26.77
CA ARG A 381 -18.30 -8.77 27.44
C ARG A 381 -17.45 -9.61 26.48
N ALA A 382 -17.80 -9.63 25.21
CA ALA A 382 -17.07 -10.33 24.18
C ALA A 382 -16.04 -9.43 23.48
N SER A 383 -15.86 -8.17 23.89
CA SER A 383 -15.01 -7.16 23.24
C SER A 383 -15.53 -6.68 21.88
N ARG A 384 -16.85 -6.63 21.68
CA ARG A 384 -17.47 -6.01 20.50
C ARG A 384 -17.75 -4.54 20.79
N PHE A 385 -17.43 -3.66 19.83
CA PHE A 385 -17.87 -2.27 19.89
C PHE A 385 -19.39 -2.15 19.89
N ARG A 386 -19.88 -1.30 20.78
CA ARG A 386 -21.24 -0.77 20.80
C ARG A 386 -21.20 0.67 20.35
N GLU A 387 -22.28 1.06 19.70
CA GLU A 387 -22.50 2.44 19.29
C GLU A 387 -22.47 3.38 20.50
N ILE A 388 -21.80 4.52 20.32
CA ILE A 388 -21.74 5.62 21.28
C ILE A 388 -22.25 6.90 20.62
N SER A 389 -22.62 7.89 21.43
CA SER A 389 -22.74 9.26 20.93
C SER A 389 -21.35 9.90 20.96
N PRO A 390 -20.81 10.38 19.81
CA PRO A 390 -19.53 11.07 19.80
C PRO A 390 -19.62 12.41 20.56
N MET A 391 -18.48 12.92 21.01
CA MET A 391 -18.42 14.25 21.61
C MET A 391 -18.73 15.32 20.56
N ASP A 392 -19.37 16.42 20.97
CA ASP A 392 -19.77 17.49 20.05
C ASP A 392 -18.56 18.35 19.64
N LEU A 393 -18.55 18.86 18.40
CA LEU A 393 -17.54 19.81 17.92
C LEU A 393 -17.41 21.05 18.84
N ALA A 394 -18.53 21.48 19.46
CA ALA A 394 -18.55 22.57 20.43
C ALA A 394 -17.67 22.33 21.66
N THR A 395 -17.20 21.10 21.88
CA THR A 395 -16.22 20.80 22.95
C THR A 395 -14.82 21.36 22.68
N LEU A 396 -14.51 21.74 21.43
CA LEU A 396 -13.21 22.32 21.05
C LEU A 396 -13.06 23.82 21.35
N GLY A 397 -14.11 24.49 21.88
CA GLY A 397 -14.09 25.93 22.15
C GLY A 397 -14.68 26.76 21.02
#